data_AF-A0A977KE11-F1
#
_entry.id   AF-A0A977KE11-F1
#
_cell.length_a   1.000
_cell.length_b   1.000
_cell.length_c   1.000
_cell.angle_alpha   90.00
_cell.angle_beta   90.00
_cell.angle_gamma   90.00
#
_symmetry.space_group_name_H-M   'P 1'
#
loop_
_entity.id
_entity.type
_entity.pdbx_description
1 polymer ?
#
loop_
_entity_poly.entity_id
_entity_poly.type
_entity_poly.pdbx_seq_one_letter_code
_entity_poly.pdbx_strand_id
1 'polypeptide(L)'
;MSFFFLFTVLGFYVFFFSSLHSLTFLLFIEILVIVFLFVLFIFGYSWLFPVMFLLFSVCLGAYGVSVYVALSRSCGSSYFVSF
;
A
#
# COMPACT_ATOMS: atom_id res chain seq x y z
N MET A 1 -0.38 -20.60 3.64
CA MET A 1 0.71 -20.12 2.76
C MET A 1 0.28 -19.93 1.30
N SER A 2 -0.35 -20.91 0.63
CA SER A 2 -0.75 -20.78 -0.79
C SER A 2 -1.70 -19.60 -1.08
N PHE A 3 -2.76 -19.43 -0.29
CA PHE A 3 -3.75 -18.34 -0.48
C PHE A 3 -3.12 -16.93 -0.39
N PHE A 4 -2.17 -16.76 0.51
CA PHE A 4 -1.46 -15.49 0.71
C PHE A 4 -0.58 -15.14 -0.48
N PHE A 5 0.15 -16.13 -0.99
CA PHE A 5 0.98 -15.94 -2.18
C PHE A 5 0.11 -15.55 -3.39
N LEU A 6 -1.04 -16.21 -3.55
CA LEU A 6 -2.02 -15.84 -4.58
C LEU A 6 -2.54 -14.41 -4.39
N PHE A 7 -2.87 -14.00 -3.17
CA PHE A 7 -3.36 -12.65 -2.89
C PHE A 7 -2.31 -11.57 -3.22
N THR A 8 -1.05 -11.77 -2.84
CA THR A 8 0.03 -10.82 -3.15
C THR A 8 0.32 -10.76 -4.65
N VAL A 9 0.33 -11.92 -5.34
CA VAL A 9 0.57 -11.97 -6.79
C VAL A 9 -0.59 -11.36 -7.57
N LEU A 10 -1.84 -11.59 -7.15
CA LEU A 10 -3.02 -10.96 -7.75
C LEU A 10 -3.02 -9.45 -7.49
N GLY A 11 -2.70 -9.00 -6.28
CA GLY A 11 -2.57 -7.58 -5.96
C GLY A 11 -1.48 -6.89 -6.78
N PHE A 12 -0.34 -7.56 -6.97
CA PHE A 12 0.73 -7.08 -7.84
C PHE A 12 0.29 -7.05 -9.31
N TYR A 13 -0.37 -8.10 -9.80
CA TYR A 13 -0.87 -8.15 -11.17
C TYR A 13 -1.88 -7.03 -11.46
N VAL A 14 -2.82 -6.79 -10.54
CA VAL A 14 -3.78 -5.69 -10.63
C VAL A 14 -3.06 -4.34 -10.62
N PHE A 15 -1.99 -4.19 -9.85
CA PHE A 15 -1.18 -2.97 -9.85
C PHE A 15 -0.51 -2.68 -11.20
N PHE A 16 0.05 -3.70 -11.88
CA PHE A 16 0.64 -3.52 -13.22
C PHE A 16 -0.41 -3.25 -14.30
N PHE A 17 -1.58 -3.87 -14.20
CA PHE A 17 -2.65 -3.68 -15.20
C PHE A 17 -3.45 -2.40 -15.00
N SER A 18 -3.52 -1.89 -13.76
CA SER A 18 -4.18 -0.63 -13.44
C SER A 18 -3.21 0.54 -13.64
N SER A 19 -2.74 0.70 -14.88
CA SER A 19 -1.99 1.86 -15.30
C SER A 19 -2.90 3.09 -15.22
N LEU A 20 -2.46 4.13 -14.48
CA LEU A 20 -2.85 5.54 -14.55
C LEU A 20 -3.64 6.17 -13.39
N HIS A 21 -4.23 5.42 -12.45
CA HIS A 21 -4.87 6.05 -11.27
C HIS A 21 -3.91 6.01 -10.08
N SER A 22 -3.37 7.15 -9.66
CA SER A 22 -2.38 7.22 -8.56
C SER A 22 -2.94 6.78 -7.19
N LEU A 23 -4.25 6.66 -7.06
CA LEU A 23 -4.92 6.05 -5.91
C LEU A 23 -4.72 4.53 -5.86
N THR A 24 -4.58 3.86 -7.01
CA THR A 24 -4.29 2.42 -7.06
C THR A 24 -2.90 2.08 -6.53
N PHE A 25 -1.95 3.02 -6.62
CA PHE A 25 -0.63 2.89 -5.99
C PHE A 25 -0.73 2.91 -4.46
N LEU A 26 -1.52 3.83 -3.89
CA LEU A 26 -1.76 3.86 -2.45
C LEU A 26 -2.42 2.57 -1.94
N LEU A 27 -3.40 2.06 -2.70
CA LEU A 27 -4.12 0.84 -2.36
C LEU A 27 -3.20 -0.39 -2.40
N PHE A 28 -2.25 -0.42 -3.33
CA PHE A 28 -1.23 -1.47 -3.38
C PHE A 28 -0.30 -1.46 -2.15
N ILE A 29 0.09 -0.28 -1.66
CA ILE A 29 0.89 -0.16 -0.43
C ILE A 29 0.11 -0.69 0.80
N GLU A 30 -1.19 -0.40 0.92
CA GLU A 30 -1.98 -0.93 2.04
C GLU A 30 -2.10 -2.46 2.00
N ILE A 31 -2.22 -3.06 0.80
CA ILE A 31 -2.22 -4.52 0.63
C ILE A 31 -0.91 -5.14 1.15
N LEU A 32 0.24 -4.52 0.88
CA LEU A 32 1.54 -4.99 1.39
C LEU A 32 1.63 -4.94 2.93
N VAL A 33 1.03 -3.93 3.56
CA VAL A 33 1.00 -3.78 5.01
C VAL A 33 0.22 -4.94 5.65
N ILE A 34 -0.97 -5.25 5.12
CA ILE A 34 -1.80 -6.37 5.61
C ILE A 34 -1.05 -7.70 5.47
N VAL A 35 -0.39 -7.89 4.34
CA VAL A 35 0.44 -9.05 4.04
C VAL A 35 1.57 -9.21 5.07
N PHE A 36 2.29 -8.13 5.38
CA PHE A 36 3.37 -8.15 6.36
C PHE A 36 2.87 -8.39 7.79
N LEU A 37 1.74 -7.80 8.16
CA LEU A 37 1.11 -7.96 9.47
C LEU A 37 0.71 -9.43 9.71
N PHE A 38 0.15 -10.08 8.70
CA PHE A 38 -0.20 -11.51 8.78
C PHE A 38 1.03 -12.40 8.95
N VAL A 39 2.15 -12.08 8.28
CA VAL A 39 3.42 -12.79 8.45
C VAL A 39 3.92 -12.66 9.88
N LEU A 40 3.88 -11.46 10.47
CA LEU A 40 4.28 -11.23 11.86
C LEU A 40 3.45 -12.04 12.86
N PHE A 41 2.15 -12.20 12.58
CA PHE A 41 1.29 -13.07 13.40
C PHE A 41 1.65 -14.55 13.27
N ILE A 42 1.99 -15.05 12.07
CA ILE A 42 2.41 -16.45 11.87
C ILE A 42 3.73 -16.74 12.59
N PHE A 43 4.68 -15.79 12.56
CA PHE A 43 5.97 -15.94 13.25
C PHE A 43 5.85 -15.85 14.78
N GLY A 44 4.66 -15.56 15.32
CA GLY A 44 4.41 -15.58 16.77
C GLY A 44 5.07 -14.44 17.52
N TYR A 45 5.33 -13.29 16.87
CA TYR A 45 5.84 -12.11 17.56
C TYR A 45 4.87 -11.63 18.65
N SER A 46 5.41 -11.04 19.72
CA SER A 46 4.60 -10.43 20.78
C SER A 46 3.67 -9.36 20.20
N TRP A 47 2.44 -9.27 20.70
CA TRP A 47 1.39 -8.31 20.26
C TRP A 47 1.83 -6.84 20.16
N LEU A 48 2.84 -6.44 20.93
CA LEU A 48 3.38 -5.09 20.89
C LEU A 48 4.02 -4.74 19.53
N PHE A 49 4.71 -5.69 18.90
CA PHE A 49 5.38 -5.47 17.62
C PHE A 49 4.42 -5.21 16.44
N PRO A 50 3.39 -6.06 16.17
CA PRO A 50 2.44 -5.80 15.09
C PRO A 50 1.59 -4.55 15.33
N VAL A 51 1.26 -4.21 16.59
CA VAL A 51 0.50 -2.98 16.90
C VAL A 51 1.35 -1.73 16.60
N MET A 52 2.62 -1.71 16.99
CA MET A 52 3.53 -0.60 16.69
C MET A 52 3.78 -0.47 15.17
N PHE A 53 3.90 -1.59 14.46
CA PHE A 53 4.00 -1.62 13.00
C PHE A 53 2.75 -1.01 12.33
N LEU A 54 1.55 -1.37 12.81
CA LEU A 54 0.28 -0.86 12.30
C LEU A 54 0.18 0.66 12.48
N LEU A 55 0.54 1.18 13.66
CA LEU A 55 0.54 2.62 13.92
C LEU A 55 1.47 3.39 12.97
N PHE A 56 2.70 2.89 12.77
CA PHE A 56 3.64 3.51 11.84
C PHE A 56 3.11 3.47 10.40
N SER A 57 2.49 2.36 10.01
CA SER A 57 1.90 2.21 8.69
C SER A 57 0.75 3.18 8.42
N VAL A 58 -0.13 3.43 9.39
CA VAL A 58 -1.24 4.40 9.23
C VAL A 58 -0.69 5.81 9.02
N CYS A 59 0.36 6.18 9.76
CA CYS A 59 1.03 7.48 9.59
C CYS A 59 1.65 7.63 8.19
N LEU A 60 2.32 6.58 7.70
CA LEU A 60 2.85 6.56 6.32
C LEU A 60 1.74 6.62 5.27
N GLY A 61 0.62 5.95 5.51
CA GLY A 61 -0.56 6.03 4.65
C GLY A 61 -1.13 7.45 4.58
N ALA A 62 -1.32 8.12 5.73
CA ALA A 62 -1.77 9.51 5.80
C ALA A 62 -0.80 10.46 5.08
N TYR A 63 0.51 10.24 5.24
CA TYR A 63 1.54 10.97 4.49
C TYR A 63 1.41 10.74 2.97
N GLY A 64 1.24 9.49 2.54
CA GLY A 64 1.02 9.15 1.13
C GLY A 64 -0.18 9.86 0.51
N VAL A 65 -1.31 9.94 1.23
CA VAL A 65 -2.51 10.67 0.79
C VAL A 65 -2.21 12.18 0.71
N SER A 66 -1.50 12.74 1.68
CA SER A 66 -1.17 14.17 1.68
C SER A 66 -0.32 14.58 0.47
N VAL A 67 0.67 13.74 0.11
CA VAL A 67 1.51 13.92 -1.09
C VAL A 67 0.68 13.74 -2.36
N TYR A 68 -0.20 12.73 -2.41
CA TYR A 68 -1.11 12.54 -3.54
C TYR A 68 -1.99 13.77 -3.79
N VAL A 69 -2.58 14.33 -2.73
CA VAL A 69 -3.41 15.53 -2.81
C VAL A 69 -2.58 16.74 -3.26
N ALA A 70 -1.34 16.90 -2.79
CA ALA A 70 -0.45 17.98 -3.24
C ALA A 70 -0.13 17.87 -4.75
N LEU A 71 0.23 16.67 -5.22
CA LEU A 71 0.52 16.38 -6.63
C LEU A 71 -0.71 16.60 -7.52
N SER A 72 -1.90 16.22 -7.04
CA SER A 72 -3.15 16.43 -7.78
C SER A 72 -3.47 17.91 -8.01
N ARG A 73 -3.08 18.79 -7.08
CA ARG A 73 -3.31 20.23 -7.14
C ARG A 73 -2.25 20.97 -7.97
N SER A 74 -1.01 20.50 -7.99
CA SER A 74 0.07 21.15 -8.74
C SER A 74 0.07 20.81 -10.24
N CYS A 75 -0.30 19.58 -10.61
CA CYS A 75 -0.17 19.09 -12.00
C CYS A 75 -1.50 18.83 -12.70
N GLY A 76 -2.65 19.17 -12.09
CA GLY A 76 -3.97 19.14 -12.74
C GLY A 76 -4.29 17.81 -13.43
N SER A 77 -4.55 16.75 -12.65
CA SER A 77 -5.15 15.47 -13.07
C SER A 77 -4.80 14.99 -14.50
N SER A 78 -3.54 15.10 -14.89
CA SER A 78 -3.10 14.63 -16.20
C SER A 78 -1.81 13.89 -16.04
N TYR A 79 -1.97 12.66 -15.52
CA TYR A 79 -1.11 11.50 -15.77
C TYR A 79 0.38 11.65 -15.39
N PHE A 80 0.95 10.59 -14.84
CA PHE A 80 2.39 10.43 -14.64
C PHE A 80 3.23 10.44 -15.96
N VAL A 81 2.66 10.97 -17.06
CA VAL A 81 3.20 11.07 -18.43
C VAL A 81 3.44 12.54 -18.82
N SER A 82 3.61 13.43 -17.86
CA SER A 82 4.16 14.77 -18.12
C SER A 82 5.12 15.14 -17.01
N PHE A 83 6.31 14.55 -17.08
CA PHE A 83 7.51 15.14 -16.50
C PHE A 83 8.10 16.14 -17.49
#